data_AF-A0A170XZE1-F1
#
_entry.id   AF-A0A170XZE1-F1
#
_cell.length_a   1.000
_cell.length_b   1.000
_cell.length_c   1.000
_cell.angle_alpha   90.00
_cell.angle_beta   90.00
_cell.angle_gamma   90.00
#
_symmetry.space_group_name_H-M   'P 1'
#
loop_
_entity.id
_entity.type
_entity.pdbx_description
1 polymer ?
#
loop_
_entity_poly.entity_id
_entity_poly.type
_entity_poly.pdbx_seq_one_letter_code
_entity_poly.pdbx_strand_id
1 'polypeptide(L)'
;YNPRPNEVILAKYKEEGDPEINWYRAICIKAMRSSSYVLFIDYGNCDELPHSDIKSMPSGFMDSPAALKRCSIYGLSDSLSND
;
A
#
# COMPACT_ATOMS: atom_id res chain seq x y z
N TYR A 1 -9.38 -9.40 6.94
CA TYR A 1 -10.33 -8.80 5.97
C TYR A 1 -9.89 -9.18 4.56
N ASN A 2 -10.82 -9.56 3.67
CA ASN A 2 -10.50 -9.87 2.26
C ASN A 2 -10.94 -8.69 1.38
N PRO A 3 -10.03 -7.77 1.01
CA PRO A 3 -10.37 -6.56 0.27
C PRO A 3 -10.58 -6.82 -1.22
N ARG A 4 -11.33 -5.95 -1.88
CA ARG A 4 -11.46 -5.93 -3.34
C ARG A 4 -10.27 -5.18 -3.96
N PRO A 5 -9.85 -5.52 -5.19
CA PRO A 5 -8.96 -4.65 -5.95
C PRO A 5 -9.48 -3.22 -6.02
N ASN A 6 -8.59 -2.25 -5.88
CA ASN A 6 -8.83 -0.80 -5.77
C ASN A 6 -9.55 -0.33 -4.50
N GLU A 7 -9.76 -1.20 -3.52
CA GLU A 7 -10.33 -0.81 -2.23
C GLU A 7 -9.26 -0.16 -1.34
N VAL A 8 -9.61 0.97 -0.72
CA VAL A 8 -8.79 1.60 0.33
C VAL A 8 -9.01 0.89 1.66
N ILE A 9 -7.92 0.51 2.29
CA ILE A 9 -7.85 -0.33 3.49
C ILE A 9 -6.89 0.25 4.52
N LEU A 10 -6.97 -0.25 5.75
CA LEU A 10 -5.89 -0.13 6.72
C LEU A 10 -5.03 -1.39 6.64
N ALA A 11 -3.73 -1.19 6.42
CA ALA A 11 -2.72 -2.23 6.31
C ALA A 11 -1.72 -2.08 7.45
N LYS A 12 -1.39 -3.20 8.10
CA LYS A 12 -0.41 -3.23 9.17
C LYS A 12 0.99 -3.26 8.58
N TYR A 13 1.90 -2.42 9.07
CA TYR A 13 3.29 -2.39 8.62
C TYR A 13 4.23 -2.09 9.79
N LYS A 14 5.42 -2.69 9.76
CA LYS A 14 6.49 -2.44 10.74
C LYS A 14 7.61 -1.70 10.03
N GLU A 15 7.83 -0.45 10.42
CA GLU A 15 8.95 0.33 9.90
C GLU A 15 10.27 -0.16 10.47
N GLU A 16 11.34 -0.04 9.70
CA GLU A 16 12.68 -0.37 10.17
C GLU A 16 13.11 0.61 11.27
N GLY A 17 13.55 0.08 12.41
CA GLY A 17 13.92 0.89 13.56
C GLY A 17 12.74 1.29 14.47
N ASP A 18 11.49 1.04 14.08
CA ASP A 18 10.33 1.19 14.94
C ASP A 18 10.07 -0.10 15.73
N PRO A 19 10.07 -0.07 17.08
CA PRO A 19 9.72 -1.24 17.89
C PRO A 19 8.24 -1.61 17.77
N GLU A 20 7.37 -0.67 17.41
CA GLU A 20 5.93 -0.85 17.33
C GLU A 20 5.47 -1.19 15.91
N ILE A 21 4.24 -1.72 15.82
CA ILE A 21 3.62 -2.01 14.53
C ILE A 21 2.40 -1.09 14.39
N ASN A 22 2.37 -0.33 13.30
CA ASN A 22 1.38 0.71 13.05
C ASN A 22 0.44 0.33 11.89
N TRP A 23 -0.69 1.04 11.81
CA TRP A 23 -1.67 0.90 10.74
C TRP A 23 -1.57 2.07 9.77
N TYR A 24 -1.51 1.76 8.49
CA TYR A 24 -1.32 2.74 7.42
C TYR A 24 -2.43 2.61 6.38
N ARG A 25 -2.70 3.69 5.66
CA ARG A 25 -3.63 3.65 4.54
C ARG A 25 -2.95 2.97 3.36
N ALA A 26 -3.63 2.00 2.79
CA ALA A 26 -3.17 1.33 1.59
C ALA A 26 -4.34 1.12 0.62
N ILE A 27 -4.02 0.87 -0.64
CA ILE A 27 -4.97 0.40 -1.64
C ILE A 27 -4.62 -1.04 -2.00
N CYS A 28 -5.63 -1.91 -2.06
CA CYS A 28 -5.44 -3.27 -2.53
C CYS A 28 -5.22 -3.25 -4.05
N ILE A 29 -4.01 -3.56 -4.50
CA ILE A 29 -3.68 -3.65 -5.92
C ILE A 29 -4.15 -4.99 -6.48
N LYS A 30 -3.91 -6.09 -5.74
CA LYS A 30 -4.29 -7.44 -6.16
C LYS A 30 -4.77 -8.25 -4.96
N ALA A 31 -6.01 -8.74 -5.04
CA ALA A 31 -6.55 -9.70 -4.08
C ALA A 31 -6.07 -11.11 -4.43
N MET A 32 -5.59 -11.85 -3.43
CA MET A 32 -5.11 -13.23 -3.54
C MET A 32 -5.89 -14.13 -2.57
N ARG A 33 -5.63 -15.45 -2.60
CA ARG A 33 -6.42 -16.42 -1.84
C ARG A 33 -6.33 -16.22 -0.32
N SER A 34 -5.14 -15.92 0.19
CA SER A 34 -4.85 -15.79 1.63
C SER A 34 -4.21 -14.45 2.01
N SER A 35 -3.89 -13.64 1.02
CA SER A 35 -3.14 -12.40 1.12
C SER A 35 -3.66 -11.37 0.13
N SER A 36 -3.14 -10.15 0.19
CA SER A 36 -3.33 -9.14 -0.84
C SER A 36 -2.04 -8.37 -1.06
N TYR A 37 -1.74 -8.07 -2.31
CA TYR A 37 -0.68 -7.14 -2.66
C TYR A 37 -1.23 -5.71 -2.57
N VAL A 38 -0.59 -4.87 -1.77
CA VAL A 38 -1.07 -3.53 -1.40
C VAL A 38 -0.03 -2.46 -1.71
N LEU A 39 -0.49 -1.24 -1.97
CA LEU A 39 0.33 -0.03 -2.11
C LEU A 39 -0.01 0.91 -0.96
N PHE A 40 0.99 1.29 -0.16
CA PHE A 40 0.83 2.28 0.92
C PHE A 40 0.72 3.68 0.30
N ILE A 41 -0.50 4.23 0.25
CA ILE A 41 -0.84 5.41 -0.56
C ILE A 41 -0.28 6.72 -0.02
N ASP A 42 0.36 6.70 1.15
CA ASP A 42 1.00 7.86 1.75
C ASP A 42 2.54 7.83 1.63
N TYR A 43 3.11 6.69 1.25
CA TYR A 43 4.56 6.45 1.27
C TYR A 43 5.10 5.91 -0.06
N GLY A 44 4.32 5.11 -0.78
CA GLY A 44 4.67 4.58 -2.10
C GLY A 44 5.31 3.20 -2.10
N ASN A 45 5.66 2.64 -0.96
CA ASN A 45 6.10 1.24 -0.86
C ASN A 45 4.90 0.29 -1.06
N CYS A 46 5.21 -0.95 -1.46
CA CYS A 46 4.24 -2.03 -1.63
C CYS A 46 4.62 -3.22 -0.76
N ASP A 47 3.64 -4.04 -0.40
CA ASP A 47 3.88 -5.29 0.32
C ASP A 47 2.77 -6.33 0.03
N GLU A 48 3.06 -7.61 0.26
CA GLU A 48 2.05 -8.67 0.27
C GLU A 48 1.71 -9.01 1.72
N LEU A 49 0.47 -8.70 2.12
CA LEU A 49 0.03 -8.87 3.51
C LEU A 49 -1.00 -10.00 3.65
N PRO A 50 -0.92 -10.82 4.70
CA PRO A 50 -1.99 -11.75 5.02
C PRO A 50 -3.26 -10.96 5.37
N HIS A 51 -4.43 -11.55 5.11
CA HIS A 51 -5.71 -10.88 5.40
C HIS A 51 -5.90 -10.55 6.90
N SER A 52 -5.16 -11.18 7.82
CA SER A 52 -5.14 -10.85 9.26
C SER A 52 -4.58 -9.47 9.55
N ASP A 53 -3.70 -8.97 8.68
CA ASP A 53 -3.01 -7.69 8.81
C ASP A 53 -3.69 -6.58 7.97
N ILE A 54 -4.93 -6.84 7.54
CA ILE A 54 -5.75 -5.92 6.76
C ILE A 54 -7.09 -5.69 7.48
N LYS A 55 -7.51 -4.43 7.54
CA LYS A 55 -8.82 -3.99 8.01
C LYS A 55 -9.51 -3.11 6.97
N SER A 56 -10.84 -3.12 6.96
CA SER A 56 -11.64 -2.17 6.19
C SER A 56 -11.36 -0.73 6.64
N MET A 57 -11.33 0.22 5.71
CA MET A 57 -11.16 1.63 6.03
C MET A 57 -12.41 2.18 6.75
N PRO A 58 -12.29 2.76 7.95
CA PRO A 58 -13.42 3.44 8.59
C PRO A 58 -13.80 4.70 7.79
N SER A 59 -15.11 4.98 7.70
CA SER A 59 -15.64 6.04 6.82
C SER A 59 -15.14 7.45 7.10
N GLY A 60 -14.61 7.74 8.30
CA GLY A 60 -14.05 9.06 8.67
C GLY A 60 -12.55 9.25 8.43
N PHE A 61 -11.84 8.25 7.88
CA PHE A 61 -10.39 8.33 7.65
C PHE A 61 -10.00 8.51 6.17
N MET A 62 -10.98 8.86 5.34
CA MET A 62 -10.81 9.06 3.90
C MET A 62 -10.80 10.53 3.47
N ASP A 63 -10.98 11.47 4.41
CA ASP A 63 -11.08 12.90 4.09
C ASP A 63 -9.74 13.48 3.58
N SER A 64 -8.63 12.93 4.05
CA SER A 64 -7.30 13.33 3.59
C SER A 64 -6.98 12.69 2.23
N PRO A 65 -6.48 13.44 1.23
CA PRO A 65 -6.00 12.83 0.00
C PRO A 65 -4.78 11.94 0.25
N ALA A 66 -4.48 11.04 -0.68
CA ALA A 66 -3.24 10.26 -0.68
C ALA A 66 -2.02 11.20 -0.79
N ALA A 67 -1.01 11.01 0.06
CA ALA A 67 0.22 11.81 0.03
C ALA A 67 1.18 11.40 -1.11
N LEU A 68 1.07 10.16 -1.61
CA LEU A 68 1.87 9.66 -2.72
C LEU A 68 1.68 10.51 -3.99
N LYS A 69 2.81 10.90 -4.60
CA LYS A 69 2.86 11.53 -5.93
C LYS A 69 3.72 10.68 -6.86
N ARG A 70 3.18 10.34 -8.02
CA ARG A 70 3.93 9.66 -9.07
C ARG A 70 4.79 10.68 -9.82
N CYS A 71 6.08 10.43 -9.90
CA CYS A 71 7.03 11.24 -10.66
C CYS A 71 7.99 10.33 -11.43
N SER A 72 8.67 10.91 -12.42
CA SER A 72 9.71 10.26 -13.21
C SER A 72 10.92 11.18 -13.27
N ILE A 73 12.12 10.61 -13.28
CA ILE A 73 13.36 11.39 -13.43
C ILE A 73 13.58 11.64 -14.92
N TYR A 74 13.61 12.92 -15.31
CA TYR A 74 13.91 13.31 -16.69
C TYR A 74 15.41 13.12 -17.00
N GLY A 75 15.71 12.62 -18.20
CA GLY A 75 17.09 12.50 -18.69
C GLY A 75 17.82 11.22 -18.32
N LEU A 76 17.15 10.26 -17.67
CA LEU A 76 17.61 8.87 -17.63
C LEU A 76 17.10 8.16 -18.88
N SER A 77 17.99 7.55 -19.66
CA SER A 77 17.58 6.63 -20.73
C SER A 77 17.16 5.31 -20.11
N ASP A 78 16.06 4.72 -20.61
CA ASP A 78 15.58 3.39 -20.23
C ASP A 78 16.55 2.30 -20.72
N SER A 79 17.77 2.29 -20.21
CA SER A 79 18.78 1.27 -20.53
C SER A 79 18.64 0.01 -19.69
N LEU A 80 17.57 -0.12 -18.90
CA LEU A 80 17.28 -1.27 -18.04
C LEU A 80 15.79 -1.70 -18.08
N SER A 81 15.16 -1.73 -19.25
CA SER A 81 13.87 -2.42 -19.43
C SER A 81 14.08 -3.78 -20.11
N ASN A 82 14.64 -4.72 -19.36
CA ASN A 82 14.52 -6.15 -19.61
C ASN A 82 14.35 -6.83 -18.24
N ASP A 83 13.15 -6.70 -17.67
CA ASP A 83 12.58 -7.62 -16.68
C ASP A 83 11.05 -7.60 -16.82
#